data_AF-A0A0B5QMP0-F1
#
_entry.id   AF-A0A0B5QMP0-F1
#
_cell.length_a   1.000
_cell.length_b   1.000
_cell.length_c   1.000
_cell.angle_alpha   90.00
_cell.angle_beta   90.00
_cell.angle_gamma   90.00
#
_symmetry.space_group_name_H-M   'P 1'
#
loop_
_entity.id
_entity.type
_entity.pdbx_description
1 polymer ?
#
loop_
_entity_poly.entity_id
_entity_poly.type
_entity_poly.pdbx_seq_one_letter_code
_entity_poly.pdbx_strand_id
1 'polypeptide(L)'
;MIKEDIRVTFKELGVVACHANNKRKMKSPIFDKLRLEMIPVFYEKWGYVFRNADNPKKYYSMEQLQELFKNYITNSKISNTDFRKF
;
A
#
# COMPACT_ATOMS: atom_id res chain seq x y z
N MET A 1 13.25 20.39 1.45
CA MET A 1 12.66 19.16 2.00
C MET A 1 12.96 18.01 1.05
N ILE A 2 13.85 17.09 1.43
CA ILE A 2 14.02 15.84 0.68
C ILE A 2 12.73 15.04 0.94
N LYS A 3 11.79 15.02 -0.01
CA LYS A 3 10.72 14.03 0.01
C LYS A 3 11.39 12.68 -0.23
N GLU A 4 11.65 11.95 0.84
CA GLU A 4 12.10 10.55 0.72
C GLU A 4 11.09 9.83 -0.19
N ASP A 5 11.55 9.30 -1.32
CA ASP A 5 10.73 8.52 -2.25
C ASP A 5 10.49 7.13 -1.64
N ILE A 6 9.66 7.11 -0.58
CA ILE A 6 9.35 5.89 0.15
C ILE A 6 8.42 5.05 -0.71
N ARG A 7 8.91 3.87 -1.10
CA ARG A 7 8.18 2.89 -1.89
C ARG A 7 7.99 1.64 -1.05
N VAL A 8 6.74 1.23 -0.85
CA VAL A 8 6.40 0.01 -0.08
C VAL A 8 5.73 -0.98 -1.01
N THR A 9 6.21 -2.22 -1.05
CA THR A 9 5.60 -3.26 -1.88
C THR A 9 4.20 -3.63 -1.36
N PHE A 10 3.32 -4.12 -2.24
CA PHE A 10 2.00 -4.60 -1.82
C PHE A 10 2.11 -5.73 -0.79
N LYS A 11 3.14 -6.58 -0.94
CA LYS A 11 3.41 -7.70 -0.04
C LYS A 11 3.78 -7.21 1.37
N GLU A 12 4.68 -6.24 1.48
CA GLU A 12 5.04 -5.62 2.76
C GLU A 12 3.85 -4.97 3.46
N LEU A 13 2.95 -4.35 2.68
CA LEU A 13 1.74 -3.75 3.22
C LEU A 13 0.63 -4.76 3.55
N GLY A 14 0.81 -6.05 3.23
CA GLY A 14 -0.21 -7.08 3.44
C GLY A 14 -1.45 -6.91 2.54
N VAL A 15 -1.29 -6.34 1.34
CA VAL A 15 -2.39 -6.08 0.41
C VAL A 15 -2.22 -6.78 -0.93
N VAL A 16 -3.34 -6.98 -1.61
CA VAL A 16 -3.40 -7.56 -2.95
C VAL A 16 -4.15 -6.60 -3.87
N ALA A 17 -3.50 -6.24 -4.99
CA ALA A 17 -4.12 -5.46 -6.05
C ALA A 17 -5.12 -6.30 -6.85
N CYS A 18 -6.30 -5.74 -7.08
CA CYS A 18 -7.40 -6.32 -7.84
C CYS A 18 -7.96 -5.29 -8.83
N HIS A 19 -8.57 -5.74 -9.93
CA HIS A 19 -9.28 -4.83 -10.83
C HIS A 19 -10.57 -4.34 -10.18
N ALA A 20 -10.88 -3.05 -10.29
CA ALA A 20 -12.09 -2.47 -9.71
C ALA A 20 -13.38 -3.05 -10.33
N ASN A 21 -13.37 -3.34 -11.64
CA ASN A 21 -14.54 -3.78 -12.39
C ASN A 21 -15.02 -5.19 -12.02
N ASN A 22 -14.10 -6.14 -11.83
CA ASN A 22 -14.41 -7.56 -11.63
C ASN A 22 -13.86 -8.11 -10.30
N LYS A 23 -13.15 -7.27 -9.54
CA LYS A 23 -12.54 -7.59 -8.24
C LYS A 23 -11.56 -8.76 -8.26
N ARG A 24 -11.17 -9.24 -9.45
CA ARG A 24 -10.20 -10.33 -9.62
C ARG A 24 -8.81 -9.82 -9.28
N LYS A 25 -8.04 -10.68 -8.59
CA LYS A 25 -6.63 -10.45 -8.29
C LYS A 25 -5.87 -10.22 -9.60
N MET A 26 -5.06 -9.16 -9.62
CA MET A 26 -4.14 -8.92 -10.73
C MET A 26 -3.00 -9.94 -10.67
N LYS A 27 -2.77 -10.67 -11.76
CA LYS A 27 -1.66 -11.63 -11.85
C LYS A 27 -0.32 -10.94 -12.10
N SER A 28 -0.33 -9.85 -12.89
CA SER A 28 0.85 -9.07 -13.25
C SER A 28 0.49 -7.59 -13.21
N PRO A 29 0.47 -6.96 -12.01
CA PRO A 29 0.22 -5.53 -11.92
C PRO A 29 1.40 -4.75 -12.53
N ILE A 30 1.13 -3.62 -13.18
CA ILE A 30 2.16 -2.76 -13.79
C ILE A 30 3.11 -2.21 -12.72
N PHE A 31 2.60 -2.02 -11.51
CA PHE A 31 3.36 -1.61 -10.34
C PHE A 31 3.21 -2.64 -9.23
N ASP A 32 4.28 -2.91 -8.51
CA ASP A 32 4.33 -3.79 -7.34
C ASP A 32 4.50 -3.02 -6.02
N LYS A 33 4.72 -1.70 -6.12
CA LYS A 33 5.01 -0.78 -5.02
C LYS A 33 4.04 0.40 -5.00
N LEU A 34 3.62 0.78 -3.79
CA LEU A 34 2.86 1.99 -3.51
C LEU A 34 3.79 3.14 -3.14
N ARG A 35 3.35 4.33 -3.54
CA ARG A 35 3.79 5.63 -3.03
C ARG A 35 2.54 6.36 -2.55
N LEU A 36 2.62 7.05 -1.41
CA LEU A 36 1.45 7.71 -0.80
C LEU A 36 0.71 8.62 -1.80
N GLU A 37 1.45 9.40 -2.57
CA GLU A 37 0.92 10.32 -3.59
C GLU A 37 0.31 9.61 -4.82
N MET A 38 0.69 8.36 -5.08
CA MET A 38 0.17 7.57 -6.20
C MET A 38 -1.10 6.79 -5.83
N ILE A 39 -1.40 6.62 -4.53
CA ILE A 39 -2.59 5.86 -4.08
C ILE A 39 -3.88 6.37 -4.76
N PRO A 40 -4.17 7.68 -4.81
CA PRO A 40 -5.37 8.17 -5.51
C PRO A 40 -5.39 7.80 -7.00
N VAL A 41 -4.24 7.87 -7.68
CA VAL A 41 -4.12 7.54 -9.11
C VAL A 41 -4.49 6.08 -9.38
N PHE A 42 -4.10 5.16 -8.50
CA PHE A 42 -4.48 3.75 -8.61
C PHE A 42 -6.01 3.57 -8.60
N TYR A 43 -6.71 4.23 -7.68
CA TYR A 43 -8.17 4.10 -7.54
C TYR A 43 -8.94 4.84 -8.64
N GLU A 44 -8.61 6.11 -8.86
CA GLU A 44 -9.39 7.00 -9.72
C GLU A 44 -9.09 6.83 -11.21
N LYS A 45 -7.81 6.65 -11.56
CA LYS A 45 -7.39 6.64 -12.98
C LYS A 45 -7.12 5.25 -13.50
N TRP A 46 -6.54 4.37 -12.69
CA TRP A 46 -6.10 3.05 -13.16
C TRP A 46 -7.09 1.93 -12.85
N GLY A 47 -8.13 2.19 -12.06
CA GLY A 47 -9.17 1.21 -11.74
C GLY A 47 -8.64 0.04 -10.91
N TYR A 48 -7.71 0.31 -9.99
CA TYR A 48 -7.21 -0.65 -9.02
C TYR A 48 -8.02 -0.53 -7.73
N VAL A 49 -8.24 -1.67 -7.09
CA VAL A 49 -8.71 -1.73 -5.70
C VAL A 49 -7.80 -2.69 -4.93
N PHE A 50 -7.59 -2.41 -3.65
CA PHE A 50 -6.72 -3.22 -2.81
C PHE A 50 -7.55 -3.96 -1.76
N ARG A 51 -7.24 -5.23 -1.55
CA ARG A 51 -7.82 -6.04 -0.47
C ARG A 51 -6.77 -6.60 0.45
N ASN A 52 -7.17 -7.00 1.64
CA ASN A 52 -6.29 -7.65 2.59
C ASN A 52 -5.82 -9.02 2.04
N ALA A 53 -4.54 -9.34 2.21
CA ALA A 53 -3.97 -10.59 1.73
C ALA A 53 -4.53 -11.82 2.44
N ASP A 54 -4.83 -11.70 3.73
CA ASP A 54 -5.32 -12.78 4.60
C ASP A 54 -6.85 -12.86 4.60
N ASN A 55 -7.55 -11.73 4.41
CA ASN A 55 -8.99 -11.66 4.33
C ASN A 55 -9.47 -11.16 2.96
N PRO A 56 -9.78 -12.08 2.02
CA PRO A 56 -10.16 -11.72 0.65
C PRO A 56 -11.49 -10.97 0.52
N LYS A 57 -12.31 -10.90 1.58
CA LYS A 57 -13.56 -10.14 1.64
C LYS A 57 -13.36 -8.69 2.07
N LYS A 58 -12.22 -8.36 2.69
CA LYS A 58 -11.92 -7.03 3.21
C LYS A 58 -11.18 -6.20 2.16
N TYR A 59 -11.87 -5.22 1.58
CA TYR A 59 -11.28 -4.23 0.67
C TYR A 59 -11.00 -2.94 1.42
N TYR A 60 -9.94 -2.25 1.01
CA TYR A 60 -9.56 -0.96 1.55
C TYR A 60 -10.15 0.15 0.67
N SER A 61 -10.77 1.15 1.30
CA SER A 61 -10.99 2.44 0.64
C SER A 61 -9.63 3.11 0.35
N MET A 62 -9.66 4.18 -0.46
CA MET A 62 -8.46 4.97 -0.74
C MET A 62 -7.86 5.52 0.56
N GLU A 63 -8.68 6.08 1.43
CA GLU A 63 -8.28 6.69 2.71
C GLU A 63 -7.69 5.63 3.65
N GLN A 64 -8.34 4.47 3.74
CA GLN A 64 -7.86 3.35 4.56
C GLN A 64 -6.49 2.84 4.08
N LEU A 65 -6.27 2.79 2.76
CA LEU A 65 -4.96 2.39 2.22
C LEU A 65 -3.89 3.44 2.48
N GLN A 66 -4.23 4.73 2.40
CA GLN A 66 -3.32 5.83 2.76
C GLN A 66 -2.94 5.78 4.24
N GLU A 67 -3.90 5.53 5.13
CA GLU A 67 -3.66 5.39 6.56
C GLU A 67 -2.79 4.16 6.85
N LEU A 68 -3.10 3.01 6.24
CA LEU A 68 -2.29 1.80 6.35
C LEU A 68 -0.84 2.04 5.91
N PHE A 69 -0.63 2.75 4.81
CA PHE A 69 0.69 3.13 4.31
C PHE A 69 1.44 4.05 5.29
N LYS A 70 0.77 5.07 5.83
CA LYS A 70 1.36 5.97 6.83
C LYS A 70 1.75 5.22 8.09
N ASN A 71 0.87 4.35 8.60
CA ASN A 71 1.12 3.55 9.80
C ASN A 71 2.31 2.60 9.62
N TYR A 72 2.43 1.97 8.45
CA TYR A 72 3.60 1.14 8.12
C TYR A 72 4.91 1.94 8.18
N ILE A 73 4.94 3.13 7.59
CA ILE A 73 6.14 3.97 7.58
C ILE A 73 6.48 4.45 9.00
N THR A 74 5.49 4.91 9.77
CA THR A 74 5.71 5.38 11.14
C THR A 74 6.27 4.27 12.01
N ASN A 75 5.71 3.06 11.94
CA ASN A 75 6.18 1.90 12.70
C ASN A 75 7.58 1.45 12.25
N SER A 76 7.86 1.47 10.94
CA SER A 76 9.17 1.14 10.38
C SER A 76 10.26 2.16 10.76
N LYS A 77 9.90 3.44 10.92
CA LYS A 77 10.80 4.48 11.43
C LYS A 77 11.06 4.32 12.93
N ILE A 78 10.05 3.95 13.72
CA ILE A 78 10.22 3.63 15.15
C ILE A 78 11.18 2.45 15.32
N SER A 79 10.98 1.35 14.57
CA SER A 79 11.88 0.19 14.66
C SER A 79 13.34 0.55 14.35
N ASN A 80 13.60 1.38 13.33
CA ASN A 80 14.98 1.83 13.02
C ASN A 80 15.59 2.77 14.07
N THR A 81 14.75 3.45 14.87
CA THR A 81 15.22 4.37 15.91
C THR A 81 15.56 3.61 17.21
N ASP A 82 14.86 2.52 17.48
CA ASP A 82 15.09 1.68 18.66
C ASP A 82 16.36 0.81 18.56
N PHE A 83 16.83 0.47 17.35
CA PHE A 83 18.10 -0.27 17.16
C PHE A 83 19.38 0.56 17.31
N ARG A 84 19.29 1.89 17.45
CA ARG A 84 20.47 2.77 17.65
C ARG A 84 20.83 3.01 19.13
N LYS A 85 20.24 2.26 20.06
CA LYS A 85 20.46 2.40 21.52
C LYS A 85 21.28 1.28 22.16
N PHE A 86 21.99 0.46 21.37
CA PHE A 86 22.89 -0.58 21.90
C PHE A 86 24.31 -0.37 21.43
#